data_AF-A0AAN1YBN0-F1
#
_entry.id   AF-A0AAN1YBN0-F1
#
_cell.length_a   1.000
_cell.length_b   1.000
_cell.length_c   1.000
_cell.angle_alpha   90.00
_cell.angle_beta   90.00
_cell.angle_gamma   90.00
#
_symmetry.space_group_name_H-M   'P 1'
#
loop_
_entity.id
_entity.type
_entity.pdbx_description
1 polymer ?
#
loop_
_entity_poly.entity_id
_entity_poly.type
_entity_poly.pdbx_seq_one_letter_code
_entity_poly.pdbx_strand_id
1 'polypeptide(L)'
;MATQRGYQMGRWLAGRLMKELGLVSCQQPTHRYKRGGHEHVAIPNHLERQFAVTEPNQVWCGDVTYIWTGKRWAYLAVVLG
;
A
#
# COMPACT_ATOMS: atom_id res chain seq x y z
N MET A 1 -7.29 12.09 22.67
CA MET A 1 -6.84 10.89 23.43
C MET A 1 -7.10 11.08 24.93
N ALA A 2 -7.34 10.02 25.71
CA ALA A 2 -7.62 10.13 27.15
C ALA A 2 -6.48 10.82 27.92
N THR A 3 -5.23 10.63 27.48
CA THR A 3 -4.04 11.33 27.99
C THR A 3 -4.05 12.84 27.74
N GLN A 4 -4.65 13.31 26.64
CA GLN A 4 -4.84 14.75 26.38
C GLN A 4 -5.93 15.37 27.28
N ARG A 5 -6.75 14.54 27.94
CA ARG A 5 -7.76 14.97 28.92
C ARG A 5 -7.25 14.82 30.37
N GLY A 6 -5.94 14.63 30.57
CA GLY A 6 -5.32 14.52 31.90
C GLY A 6 -5.39 13.15 32.56
N TYR A 7 -5.99 12.14 31.90
CA TYR A 7 -6.01 10.78 32.44
C TYR A 7 -4.65 10.09 32.23
N GLN A 8 -4.00 9.74 33.34
CA GLN A 8 -2.78 8.91 33.35
C GLN A 8 -3.14 7.46 33.02
N MET A 9 -3.30 7.15 31.73
CA MET A 9 -3.62 5.80 31.26
C MET A 9 -2.51 5.24 30.36
N GLY A 10 -1.86 4.17 30.84
CA GLY A 10 -0.99 3.32 30.03
C GLY A 10 -1.76 2.23 29.28
N ARG A 11 -1.13 1.61 28.28
CA ARG A 11 -1.71 0.53 27.47
C ARG A 11 -2.30 -0.60 28.31
N TRP A 12 -1.64 -0.97 29.41
CA TRP A 12 -2.08 -2.05 30.30
C TRP A 12 -3.39 -1.72 31.04
N LEU A 13 -3.48 -0.52 31.63
CA LEU A 13 -4.68 -0.06 32.33
C LEU A 13 -5.88 0.04 31.36
N ALA A 14 -5.66 0.60 30.17
CA ALA A 14 -6.70 0.67 29.14
C ALA A 14 -7.20 -0.73 28.72
N GLY A 15 -6.30 -1.69 28.48
CA GLY A 15 -6.67 -3.05 28.12
C GLY A 15 -7.44 -3.79 29.22
N ARG A 16 -7.06 -3.59 30.49
CA ARG A 16 -7.77 -4.15 31.64
C ARG A 16 -9.20 -3.60 31.75
N LEU A 17 -9.37 -2.28 31.64
CA LEU A 17 -10.70 -1.65 31.70
C LEU A 17 -11.58 -2.06 30.52
N MET A 18 -11.02 -2.15 29.31
CA MET A 18 -11.76 -2.66 28.15
C MET A 18 -12.28 -4.08 28.40
N LYS A 19 -11.45 -4.96 28.98
CA LYS A 19 -11.86 -6.33 29.32
C LYS A 19 -12.97 -6.36 30.38
N GLU A 20 -12.84 -5.54 31.43
CA GLU A 20 -13.82 -5.45 32.52
C GLU A 20 -15.18 -4.93 32.02
N LEU A 21 -15.17 -4.02 31.06
CA LEU A 21 -16.37 -3.46 30.42
C LEU A 21 -16.87 -4.26 29.21
N GLY A 22 -16.22 -5.39 28.86
CA GLY A 22 -16.58 -6.19 27.68
C GLY A 22 -16.39 -5.47 26.35
N LEU A 23 -15.55 -4.44 26.29
CA LEU A 23 -15.29 -3.63 25.10
C LEU A 23 -14.25 -4.29 24.20
N VAL A 24 -14.52 -4.29 22.90
CA VAL A 24 -13.58 -4.72 21.86
C VAL A 24 -13.24 -3.57 20.92
N SER A 25 -12.03 -3.58 20.37
CA SER A 25 -11.62 -2.55 19.40
C SER A 25 -12.36 -2.77 18.08
N CYS A 26 -13.09 -1.76 17.63
CA CYS A 26 -13.67 -1.71 16.29
C CYS A 26 -12.69 -1.13 15.25
N GLN A 27 -11.45 -0.86 15.63
CA GLN A 27 -10.44 -0.34 14.71
C GLN A 27 -10.14 -1.39 13.64
N GLN A 28 -10.37 -1.03 12.38
CA GLN A 28 -10.03 -1.90 11.26
C GLN A 28 -8.51 -2.13 11.22
N PRO A 29 -8.06 -3.38 11.04
CA PRO A 29 -6.65 -3.67 10.85
C PRO A 29 -6.14 -2.93 9.61
N THR A 30 -4.89 -2.50 9.65
CA THR A 30 -4.27 -1.87 8.49
C THR A 30 -4.22 -2.86 7.33
N HIS A 31 -4.56 -2.39 6.13
CA HIS A 31 -4.50 -3.21 4.93
C HIS A 31 -3.05 -3.63 4.68
N ARG A 32 -2.79 -4.93 4.72
CA ARG A 32 -1.49 -5.50 4.41
C ARG A 32 -1.54 -6.08 3.01
N TYR A 33 -0.90 -5.39 2.06
CA TYR A 33 -0.65 -5.97 0.75
C TYR A 33 0.13 -7.27 0.91
N LYS A 34 -0.34 -8.35 0.29
CA LYS A 34 0.45 -9.58 0.19
C LYS A 34 1.75 -9.24 -0.53
N ARG A 35 2.89 -9.72 -0.02
CA ARG A 35 4.13 -9.66 -0.79
C ARG A 35 3.92 -10.53 -2.04
N GLY A 36 4.00 -9.92 -3.21
CA GLY A 36 4.10 -10.66 -4.47
C GLY A 36 5.43 -11.42 -4.55
N GLY A 37 5.58 -12.29 -5.54
CA GLY A 37 6.85 -12.97 -5.78
C GLY A 37 6.78 -14.26 -6.58
N HIS A 38 5.61 -14.86 -6.74
CA HIS A 38 5.45 -16.02 -7.61
C HIS A 38 4.77 -15.60 -8.90
N GLU A 39 5.43 -15.90 -10.02
CA GLU A 39 4.83 -15.79 -11.34
C GLU A 39 3.60 -16.71 -11.41
N HIS A 40 2.66 -16.33 -12.26
CA HIS A 40 1.43 -17.07 -12.42
C HIS A 40 1.71 -18.37 -13.18
N VAL A 41 1.42 -19.53 -12.59
CA VAL A 41 1.74 -20.86 -13.16
C VAL A 41 1.18 -21.05 -14.57
N ALA A 42 0.01 -20.49 -14.86
CA ALA A 42 -0.65 -20.62 -16.16
C ALA A 42 -0.41 -19.45 -17.12
N ILE A 43 0.28 -18.37 -16.69
CA ILE A 43 0.50 -17.18 -17.51
C ILE A 43 1.99 -16.83 -17.43
N PRO A 44 2.80 -17.36 -18.36
CA PRO A 44 4.23 -17.09 -18.37
C PRO A 44 4.51 -15.62 -18.66
N ASN A 45 5.54 -15.08 -18.00
CA ASN A 45 6.04 -13.75 -18.25
C ASN A 45 6.94 -13.77 -19.51
N HIS A 46 6.38 -13.51 -20.69
CA HIS A 46 7.16 -13.54 -21.93
C HIS A 46 8.27 -12.50 -22.03
N LEU A 47 8.16 -11.39 -21.28
CA LEU A 47 9.12 -10.30 -21.36
C LEU A 47 10.39 -10.60 -20.55
N GLU A 48 10.27 -11.29 -19.41
CA GLU A 48 11.41 -11.64 -18.52
C GLU A 48 12.43 -10.51 -18.28
N ARG A 49 11.97 -9.25 -18.22
CA ARG A 49 12.84 -8.05 -18.09
C ARG A 49 13.83 -7.84 -19.25
N GLN A 50 13.57 -8.43 -20.41
CA GLN A 50 14.32 -8.24 -21.65
C GLN A 50 13.86 -6.96 -22.35
N PHE A 51 14.38 -5.81 -21.91
CA PHE A 51 14.01 -4.50 -22.46
C PHE A 51 14.85 -4.07 -23.67
N ALA A 52 15.86 -4.86 -24.05
CA ALA A 52 16.66 -4.61 -25.24
C ALA A 52 15.95 -5.18 -26.47
N VAL A 53 15.22 -4.32 -27.18
CA VAL A 53 14.48 -4.66 -28.41
C VAL A 53 15.25 -4.22 -29.66
N THR A 54 15.08 -4.95 -30.75
CA THR A 54 15.78 -4.65 -32.02
C THR A 54 15.10 -3.57 -32.84
N GLU A 55 13.79 -3.41 -32.65
CA GLU A 55 12.96 -2.46 -33.40
C GLU A 55 11.98 -1.74 -32.46
N PRO A 56 11.57 -0.50 -32.79
CA PRO A 56 10.51 0.19 -32.05
C PRO A 56 9.20 -0.60 -32.05
N ASN A 57 8.35 -0.37 -31.05
CA ASN A 57 7.02 -0.97 -30.94
C ASN A 57 6.97 -2.49 -30.73
N GLN A 58 8.04 -3.09 -30.21
CA GLN A 58 8.03 -4.52 -29.83
C GLN A 58 7.61 -4.75 -28.37
N VAL A 59 7.97 -3.83 -27.47
CA VAL A 59 7.65 -3.91 -26.05
C VAL A 59 7.29 -2.53 -25.55
N TRP A 60 6.13 -2.39 -24.89
CA TRP A 60 5.71 -1.15 -24.26
C TRP A 60 5.71 -1.30 -22.73
N CYS A 61 6.24 -0.29 -22.05
CA CYS A 61 6.23 -0.18 -20.59
C CYS A 61 5.48 1.07 -20.19
N GLY A 62 4.65 1.00 -19.15
CA GLY A 62 3.99 2.18 -18.62
C GLY A 62 3.76 2.07 -17.13
N ASP A 63 3.66 3.23 -16.49
CA ASP A 63 3.35 3.36 -15.08
C ASP A 63 2.43 4.55 -14.85
N VAL A 64 1.62 4.47 -13.80
CA VAL A 64 0.76 5.56 -13.35
C VAL A 64 1.15 5.90 -11.92
N THR A 65 1.66 7.12 -11.75
CA THR A 65 2.05 7.64 -10.45
C THR A 65 1.34 8.96 -10.16
N TYR A 66 1.52 9.49 -8.96
CA TYR A 66 1.00 10.79 -8.57
C TYR A 66 2.15 11.73 -8.22
N ILE A 67 2.10 12.95 -8.74
CA ILE A 67 3.13 13.96 -8.53
C ILE A 67 2.55 15.20 -7.87
N TRP A 68 3.32 15.84 -6.99
CA TRP A 68 2.95 17.11 -6.38
C TRP A 68 3.32 18.26 -7.31
N THR A 69 2.32 19.04 -7.71
CA THR A 69 2.49 20.17 -8.63
C THR A 69 2.70 21.52 -7.93
N GLY A 70 2.94 21.51 -6.61
CA GLY A 70 2.99 22.73 -5.78
C GLY A 70 1.62 23.20 -5.30
N LYS A 71 0.56 23.00 -6.09
CA LYS A 71 -0.82 23.41 -5.74
C LYS A 71 -1.75 22.24 -5.46
N ARG A 72 -1.55 21.12 -6.15
CA ARG A 72 -2.36 19.90 -6.02
C ARG A 72 -1.58 18.66 -6.42
N TRP A 73 -2.10 17.51 -6.01
CA TRP A 73 -1.69 16.23 -6.59
C TRP A 73 -2.25 16.09 -8.01
N ALA A 74 -1.45 15.56 -8.91
CA ALA A 74 -1.85 15.20 -10.27
C ALA A 74 -1.44 13.76 -10.56
N TYR A 75 -2.24 13.06 -11.37
CA TYR A 75 -1.88 11.75 -11.90
C TYR A 75 -0.98 11.93 -13.13
N LEU A 76 0.14 11.23 -13.15
CA LEU A 76 1.08 11.15 -14.26
C LEU A 76 1.04 9.74 -14.81
N ALA A 77 0.66 9.61 -16.09
CA ALA A 77 0.77 8.38 -16.84
C ALA A 77 1.94 8.51 -17.83
N VAL A 78 2.85 7.52 -17.83
CA VAL A 78 3.97 7.45 -18.76
C VAL A 78 3.86 6.17 -19.58
N VAL A 79 4.14 6.25 -20.87
CA VAL A 79 4.24 5.12 -21.78
C VAL A 79 5.56 5.24 -22.54
N LEU A 80 6.35 4.17 -22.55
CA LEU A 80 7.61 4.02 -23.25
C LEU A 80 7.48 2.83 -24.21
N GLY A 81 8.01 2.93 -25.43
CA GLY A 81 7.91 1.89 -26.45
C GLY A 81 8.93 2.02 -27.56
#